data_AF-A0A024UAV0-F1
#
_entry.id   AF-A0A024UAV0-F1
#
_cell.length_a   1.000
_cell.length_b   1.000
_cell.length_c   1.000
_cell.angle_alpha   90.00
_cell.angle_beta   90.00
_cell.angle_gamma   90.00
#
_symmetry.space_group_name_H-M   'P 1'
#
loop_
_entity.id
_entity.type
_entity.pdbx_description
1 polymer ?
#
loop_
_entity_poly.entity_id
_entity_poly.type
_entity_poly.pdbx_seq_one_letter_code
_entity_poly.pdbx_strand_id
1 'polypeptide(L)'
;MGNKLVAVRERRRVNSTAKRSSKSAKSISLDGKKPPLTFGKDPTLKREDYIVAKQINSTIVKRPGTVNGQQFLIEDCRHTNVFVLDHCTSVQIDECHDCTVFIGPCMASLFLRNCTSTTVVCVVQQFRTRDCDNMDIALFCTTAPIIESSRRLRIRPFASAYMGLQHQLDAAKFSVWDNKWSEIFDFTPNGSDGNWGIGTPGPSDVLAKLPPEVIAEVGYTEDSSIVPFVHGLLARVPNNVVFVCVSTGSSEVALQLIEAALAAGDAAPKLIQTRKFRISPAQAKSLFGAQATIHIKNAVEKGNTGIIAMEWATTEEVVRALVAHESFQHYAAALYVEAGSGAAAKIDLCWNEWKEVI
;
A
#
# COMPACT_ATOMS: atom_id res chain seq x y z
N MET A 1 13.79 -1.80 -48.23
CA MET A 1 13.12 -3.02 -48.79
C MET A 1 13.26 -4.10 -47.72
N GLY A 2 12.24 -4.33 -46.89
CA GLY A 2 11.21 -5.38 -47.10
C GLY A 2 11.84 -6.76 -46.89
N ASN A 3 11.59 -7.52 -45.81
CA ASN A 3 10.29 -8.08 -45.49
C ASN A 3 10.15 -8.51 -44.02
N LYS A 4 8.98 -8.23 -43.46
CA LYS A 4 8.42 -8.78 -42.22
C LYS A 4 7.77 -10.14 -42.53
N LEU A 5 8.02 -11.15 -41.71
CA LEU A 5 7.24 -12.39 -41.67
C LEU A 5 6.05 -12.22 -40.72
N VAL A 6 4.83 -12.29 -41.27
CA VAL A 6 3.56 -12.28 -40.54
C VAL A 6 3.03 -13.70 -40.53
N ALA A 7 2.79 -14.27 -39.34
CA ALA A 7 2.15 -15.57 -39.17
C ALA A 7 0.62 -15.44 -39.28
N VAL A 8 0.05 -16.13 -40.26
CA VAL A 8 -1.40 -16.25 -40.48
C VAL A 8 -1.92 -17.44 -39.65
N ARG A 9 -2.95 -17.21 -38.81
CA ARG A 9 -3.62 -18.27 -38.05
C ARG A 9 -5.07 -18.41 -38.56
N GLU A 10 -5.34 -19.55 -39.20
CA GLU A 10 -6.63 -19.93 -39.77
C GLU A 10 -7.73 -20.05 -38.70
N ARG A 11 -8.93 -19.52 -39.02
CA ARG A 11 -10.14 -19.70 -38.21
C ARG A 11 -10.93 -20.92 -38.70
N ARG A 12 -10.98 -21.98 -37.91
CA ARG A 12 -11.95 -23.09 -38.10
C ARG A 12 -13.34 -22.65 -37.65
N ARG A 13 -14.31 -22.71 -38.57
CA ARG A 13 -15.75 -22.63 -38.29
C ARG A 13 -16.21 -23.93 -37.63
N VAL A 14 -16.94 -23.82 -36.52
CA VAL A 14 -17.78 -24.89 -35.98
C VAL A 14 -19.22 -24.37 -35.99
N ASN A 15 -20.08 -25.06 -36.73
CA ASN A 15 -21.52 -24.87 -36.69
C ASN A 15 -22.08 -25.63 -35.48
N SER A 16 -22.90 -24.98 -34.66
CA SER A 16 -23.97 -25.67 -33.94
C SER A 16 -25.20 -24.78 -33.78
N THR A 17 -26.34 -25.40 -34.06
CA THR A 17 -27.69 -24.84 -34.11
C THR A 17 -28.30 -24.71 -32.71
N ALA A 18 -28.93 -23.57 -32.40
CA ALA A 18 -29.94 -23.50 -31.34
C ALA A 18 -31.02 -22.44 -31.67
N LYS A 19 -32.28 -22.84 -31.40
CA LYS A 19 -33.55 -22.25 -31.83
C LYS A 19 -33.78 -20.81 -31.34
N ARG A 20 -34.32 -19.97 -32.24
CA ARG A 20 -34.95 -18.67 -31.91
C ARG A 20 -36.31 -18.90 -31.25
N SER A 21 -36.49 -18.43 -30.01
CA SER A 21 -37.82 -18.15 -29.45
C SER A 21 -37.98 -16.64 -29.28
N SER A 22 -38.99 -16.10 -29.94
CA SER A 22 -39.41 -14.70 -29.90
C SER A 22 -39.99 -14.31 -28.54
N LYS A 23 -39.49 -13.22 -27.93
CA LYS A 23 -40.29 -12.37 -27.03
C LYS A 23 -39.97 -10.89 -27.26
N SER A 24 -41.06 -10.12 -27.30
CA SER A 24 -41.21 -8.71 -27.64
C SER A 24 -40.25 -7.76 -26.90
N ALA A 25 -39.69 -6.79 -27.63
CA ALA A 25 -38.93 -5.68 -27.09
C ALA A 25 -39.89 -4.62 -26.52
N LYS A 26 -39.78 -4.33 -25.22
CA LYS A 26 -40.36 -3.12 -24.62
C LYS A 26 -39.31 -2.00 -24.65
N SER A 27 -39.74 -0.84 -25.14
CA SER A 27 -38.98 0.41 -25.17
C SER A 27 -38.53 0.83 -23.76
N ILE A 28 -37.24 1.12 -23.59
CA ILE A 28 -36.69 1.70 -22.36
C ILE A 28 -36.85 3.22 -22.46
N SER A 29 -37.63 3.80 -21.54
CA SER A 29 -37.72 5.26 -21.33
C SER A 29 -36.42 5.78 -20.71
N LEU A 30 -35.94 6.93 -21.21
CA LEU A 30 -34.69 7.58 -20.80
C LEU A 30 -34.80 8.48 -19.55
N ASP A 31 -35.82 8.29 -18.71
CA ASP A 31 -35.92 8.98 -17.42
C ASP A 31 -35.74 7.99 -16.26
N GLY A 32 -34.51 7.90 -15.77
CA GLY A 32 -34.18 7.09 -14.60
C GLY A 32 -33.08 7.75 -13.80
N LYS A 33 -33.42 8.33 -12.64
CA LYS A 33 -32.47 8.74 -11.60
C LYS A 33 -31.44 7.62 -11.40
N LYS A 34 -30.15 7.97 -11.40
CA LYS A 34 -29.06 7.03 -11.05
C LYS A 34 -29.46 6.29 -9.76
N PRO A 35 -29.38 4.94 -9.73
CA PRO A 35 -29.72 4.21 -8.53
C PRO A 35 -28.80 4.69 -7.39
N PRO A 36 -29.34 4.92 -6.18
CA PRO A 36 -28.52 5.34 -5.06
C PRO A 36 -27.50 4.24 -4.76
N LEU A 37 -26.24 4.63 -4.59
CA LEU A 37 -25.21 3.76 -4.02
C LEU A 37 -25.76 3.22 -2.69
N THR A 38 -26.05 1.92 -2.60
CA THR A 38 -26.69 1.33 -1.42
C THR A 38 -25.64 1.07 -0.35
N PHE A 39 -25.67 1.85 0.74
CA PHE A 39 -24.89 1.61 1.95
C PHE A 39 -25.53 0.47 2.74
N GLY A 40 -24.99 -0.75 2.64
CA GLY A 40 -25.42 -1.90 3.45
C GLY A 40 -26.91 -2.27 3.38
N LYS A 41 -27.31 -3.27 4.18
CA LYS A 41 -28.72 -3.64 4.44
C LYS A 41 -29.14 -3.35 5.89
N ASP A 42 -28.24 -2.78 6.68
CA ASP A 42 -28.51 -2.49 8.09
C ASP A 42 -29.37 -1.23 8.19
N PRO A 43 -30.63 -1.34 8.67
CA PRO A 43 -31.56 -0.22 8.72
C PRO A 43 -31.20 0.83 9.78
N THR A 44 -30.22 0.57 10.64
CA THR A 44 -29.76 1.53 11.67
C THR A 44 -28.75 2.54 11.13
N LEU A 45 -28.15 2.25 9.97
CA LEU A 45 -27.15 3.11 9.35
C LEU A 45 -27.81 4.27 8.59
N LYS A 46 -27.37 5.50 8.88
CA LYS A 46 -27.78 6.68 8.14
C LYS A 46 -26.72 7.02 7.10
N ARG A 47 -27.14 7.18 5.84
CA ARG A 47 -26.25 7.46 4.72
C ARG A 47 -25.40 8.71 4.95
N GLU A 48 -26.00 9.72 5.58
CA GLU A 48 -25.40 11.04 5.79
C GLU A 48 -24.16 10.97 6.70
N ASP A 49 -24.08 9.95 7.57
CA ASP A 49 -22.95 9.76 8.47
C ASP A 49 -21.68 9.32 7.74
N TYR A 50 -21.80 8.87 6.48
CA TYR A 50 -20.73 8.32 5.64
C TYR A 50 -20.40 9.20 4.43
N ILE A 51 -20.94 10.43 4.41
CA ILE A 51 -20.73 11.39 3.33
C ILE A 51 -20.31 12.73 3.93
N VAL A 52 -19.21 13.26 3.43
CA VAL A 52 -18.78 14.65 3.66
C VAL A 52 -18.86 15.37 2.33
N ALA A 53 -19.88 16.21 2.16
CA ALA A 53 -20.10 16.90 0.90
C ALA A 53 -20.24 18.41 1.10
N LYS A 54 -19.76 19.18 0.11
CA LYS A 54 -19.99 20.63 -0.01
C LYS A 54 -19.54 21.43 1.21
N GLN A 55 -18.45 20.99 1.81
CA GLN A 55 -17.86 21.62 2.97
C GLN A 55 -16.89 22.72 2.54
N ILE A 56 -16.91 23.84 3.26
CA ILE A 56 -16.01 24.98 3.00
C ILE A 56 -15.46 25.48 4.33
N ASN A 57 -14.13 25.64 4.43
CA ASN A 57 -13.46 26.19 5.62
C ASN A 57 -13.84 25.45 6.92
N SER A 58 -13.82 24.13 6.90
CA SER A 58 -14.27 23.32 8.03
C SER A 58 -13.35 22.13 8.32
N THR A 59 -13.45 21.59 9.53
CA THR A 59 -12.76 20.38 9.95
C THR A 59 -13.78 19.33 10.36
N ILE A 60 -13.73 18.15 9.74
CA ILE A 60 -14.61 17.03 10.00
C ILE A 60 -13.77 15.86 10.49
N VAL A 61 -14.17 15.28 11.62
CA VAL A 61 -13.50 14.13 12.22
C VAL A 61 -14.49 12.97 12.37
N LYS A 62 -14.12 11.81 11.84
CA LYS A 62 -14.76 10.53 12.14
C LYS A 62 -13.82 9.76 13.07
N ARG A 63 -14.24 9.60 14.33
CA ARG A 63 -13.47 8.94 15.38
C ARG A 63 -13.42 7.42 15.18
N PRO A 64 -12.47 6.71 15.83
CA PRO A 64 -12.46 5.25 15.84
C PRO A 64 -13.82 4.64 16.16
N GLY A 65 -14.26 3.64 15.39
CA GLY A 65 -15.53 2.94 15.55
C GLY A 65 -16.75 3.65 14.93
N THR A 66 -16.63 4.88 14.43
CA THR A 66 -17.77 5.62 13.84
C THR A 66 -18.04 5.26 12.38
N VAL A 67 -17.05 4.74 11.65
CA VAL A 67 -17.22 4.28 10.26
C VAL A 67 -17.39 2.77 10.20
N ASN A 68 -16.61 2.04 11.00
CA ASN A 68 -16.71 0.60 11.22
C ASN A 68 -16.83 -0.22 9.93
N GLY A 69 -15.93 0.04 8.97
CA GLY A 69 -15.83 -0.73 7.74
C GLY A 69 -16.84 -0.36 6.66
N GLN A 70 -17.65 0.68 6.83
CA GLN A 70 -18.54 1.15 5.78
C GLN A 70 -17.78 1.84 4.64
N GLN A 71 -18.47 2.07 3.52
CA GLN A 71 -17.96 2.93 2.45
C GLN A 71 -18.00 4.39 2.91
N PHE A 72 -17.12 5.23 2.37
CA PHE A 72 -17.09 6.66 2.71
C PHE A 72 -16.93 7.52 1.46
N LEU A 73 -17.62 8.65 1.41
CA LEU A 73 -17.57 9.59 0.28
C LEU A 73 -17.20 10.99 0.77
N ILE A 74 -16.25 11.61 0.09
CA ILE A 74 -15.88 13.02 0.27
C ILE A 74 -16.07 13.69 -1.09
N GLU A 75 -16.92 14.70 -1.17
CA GLU A 75 -17.30 15.32 -2.46
C GLU A 75 -17.38 16.84 -2.35
N ASP A 76 -16.85 17.55 -3.34
CA ASP A 76 -17.04 18.99 -3.52
C ASP A 76 -16.64 19.83 -2.28
N CYS A 77 -15.52 19.50 -1.64
CA CYS A 77 -15.03 20.21 -0.45
C CYS A 77 -13.92 21.22 -0.82
N ARG A 78 -13.87 22.37 -0.13
CA ARG A 78 -12.88 23.44 -0.36
C ARG A 78 -12.28 23.95 0.94
N HIS A 79 -10.95 24.01 1.07
CA HIS A 79 -10.32 24.47 2.31
C HIS A 79 -10.79 23.67 3.55
N THR A 80 -11.01 22.37 3.35
CA THR A 80 -11.61 21.49 4.36
C THR A 80 -10.65 20.41 4.78
N ASN A 81 -10.62 20.15 6.09
CA ASN A 81 -9.88 19.04 6.68
C ASN A 81 -10.85 17.89 6.97
N VAL A 82 -10.56 16.70 6.48
CA VAL A 82 -11.39 15.51 6.71
C VAL A 82 -10.54 14.39 7.26
N PHE A 83 -10.76 14.02 8.52
CA PHE A 83 -9.99 13.00 9.21
C PHE A 83 -10.86 11.81 9.55
N VAL A 84 -10.73 10.74 8.77
CA VAL A 84 -11.41 9.46 8.99
C VAL A 84 -10.45 8.53 9.73
N LEU A 85 -10.47 8.60 11.06
CA LEU A 85 -9.62 7.83 11.98
C LEU A 85 -10.21 6.44 12.26
N ASP A 86 -10.70 5.79 11.22
CA ASP A 86 -11.34 4.48 11.28
C ASP A 86 -11.18 3.72 9.96
N HIS A 87 -11.40 2.42 10.02
CA HIS A 87 -11.34 1.56 8.84
C HIS A 87 -12.58 1.68 7.97
N CYS A 88 -12.37 1.58 6.66
CA CYS A 88 -13.40 1.72 5.63
C CYS A 88 -13.33 0.54 4.64
N THR A 89 -14.42 0.24 3.94
CA THR A 89 -14.37 -0.70 2.80
C THR A 89 -13.77 -0.01 1.56
N SER A 90 -14.35 1.12 1.15
CA SER A 90 -13.92 1.88 -0.03
C SER A 90 -14.14 3.37 0.19
N VAL A 91 -13.26 4.19 -0.36
CA VAL A 91 -13.33 5.65 -0.25
C VAL A 91 -13.30 6.30 -1.62
N GLN A 92 -14.21 7.25 -1.86
CA GLN A 92 -14.21 8.11 -3.04
C GLN A 92 -14.01 9.56 -2.60
N ILE A 93 -13.11 10.27 -3.27
CA ILE A 93 -12.78 11.67 -2.99
C ILE A 93 -12.85 12.42 -4.32
N ASP A 94 -13.89 13.23 -4.49
CA ASP A 94 -14.21 13.87 -5.76
C ASP A 94 -14.28 15.39 -5.62
N GLU A 95 -13.75 16.12 -6.60
CA GLU A 95 -13.89 17.60 -6.69
C GLU A 95 -13.45 18.33 -5.42
N CYS A 96 -12.39 17.84 -4.75
CA CYS A 96 -11.88 18.43 -3.51
C CYS A 96 -10.63 19.28 -3.76
N HIS A 97 -10.62 20.51 -3.23
CA HIS A 97 -9.53 21.46 -3.48
C HIS A 97 -9.06 22.14 -2.20
N ASP A 98 -7.74 22.29 -2.08
CA ASP A 98 -7.10 22.92 -0.90
C ASP A 98 -7.47 22.19 0.41
N CYS A 99 -7.59 20.86 0.34
CA CYS A 99 -8.00 20.02 1.45
C CYS A 99 -6.83 19.31 2.15
N THR A 100 -7.08 18.82 3.36
CA THR A 100 -6.20 17.85 4.03
C THR A 100 -7.03 16.67 4.48
N VAL A 101 -6.71 15.48 3.98
CA VAL A 101 -7.51 14.29 4.18
C VAL A 101 -6.67 13.19 4.81
N PHE A 102 -7.12 12.63 5.92
CA PHE A 102 -6.60 11.39 6.49
C PHE A 102 -7.64 10.29 6.36
N ILE A 103 -7.24 9.14 5.81
CA ILE A 103 -8.09 7.95 5.69
C ILE A 103 -7.38 6.78 6.38
N GLY A 104 -8.00 6.22 7.42
CA GLY A 104 -7.57 4.97 8.05
C GLY A 104 -7.63 3.77 7.09
N PRO A 105 -7.39 2.54 7.57
CA PRO A 105 -7.28 1.35 6.70
C PRO A 105 -8.50 1.16 5.78
N CYS A 106 -8.29 1.24 4.47
CA CYS A 106 -9.30 1.09 3.43
C CYS A 106 -9.14 -0.26 2.71
N MET A 107 -10.01 -1.22 3.02
CA MET A 107 -9.88 -2.63 2.63
C MET A 107 -9.85 -2.89 1.12
N ALA A 108 -10.52 -2.07 0.32
CA ALA A 108 -10.62 -2.26 -1.13
C ALA A 108 -9.90 -1.15 -1.91
N SER A 109 -10.55 -0.01 -2.13
CA SER A 109 -10.01 1.03 -3.00
C SER A 109 -10.29 2.43 -2.49
N LEU A 110 -9.28 3.28 -2.59
CA LEU A 110 -9.40 4.73 -2.51
C LEU A 110 -9.24 5.31 -3.92
N PHE A 111 -10.20 6.11 -4.36
CA PHE A 111 -10.16 6.78 -5.66
C PHE A 111 -10.30 8.30 -5.50
N LEU A 112 -9.26 9.04 -5.89
CA LEU A 112 -9.23 10.49 -6.00
C LEU A 112 -9.58 10.92 -7.43
N ARG A 113 -10.54 11.84 -7.61
CA ARG A 113 -10.92 12.36 -8.92
C ARG A 113 -11.10 13.88 -8.89
N ASN A 114 -10.53 14.57 -9.88
CA ASN A 114 -10.69 16.03 -10.03
C ASN A 114 -10.28 16.83 -8.77
N CYS A 115 -9.27 16.34 -8.03
CA CYS A 115 -8.78 17.03 -6.82
C CYS A 115 -7.58 17.91 -7.12
N THR A 116 -7.41 19.02 -6.40
CA THR A 116 -6.26 19.92 -6.59
C THR A 116 -5.70 20.44 -5.27
N SER A 117 -4.37 20.66 -5.20
CA SER A 117 -3.71 21.29 -4.05
C SER A 117 -4.06 20.64 -2.71
N THR A 118 -4.17 19.31 -2.68
CA THR A 118 -4.69 18.57 -1.53
C THR A 118 -3.65 17.60 -0.99
N THR A 119 -3.55 17.55 0.34
CA THR A 119 -2.75 16.57 1.07
C THR A 119 -3.61 15.36 1.44
N VAL A 120 -3.16 14.15 1.12
CA VAL A 120 -3.86 12.90 1.42
C VAL A 120 -2.92 11.93 2.15
N VAL A 121 -3.31 11.50 3.33
CA VAL A 121 -2.61 10.47 4.11
C VAL A 121 -3.52 9.24 4.19
N CYS A 122 -3.06 8.09 3.70
CA CYS A 122 -3.93 6.90 3.64
C CYS A 122 -3.21 5.56 3.68
N VAL A 123 -3.94 4.56 4.20
CA VAL A 123 -3.59 3.13 4.15
C VAL A 123 -4.66 2.40 3.33
N VAL A 124 -4.29 1.83 2.18
CA VAL A 124 -5.29 1.31 1.22
C VAL A 124 -4.81 0.02 0.56
N GLN A 125 -5.73 -0.85 0.13
CA GLN A 125 -5.35 -2.00 -0.69
C GLN A 125 -5.04 -1.55 -2.13
N GLN A 126 -5.92 -0.74 -2.73
CA GLN A 126 -5.75 -0.16 -4.06
C GLN A 126 -5.85 1.36 -4.00
N PHE A 127 -4.88 2.04 -4.61
CA PHE A 127 -4.87 3.49 -4.73
C PHE A 127 -5.03 3.89 -6.20
N ARG A 128 -5.94 4.83 -6.48
CA ARG A 128 -6.16 5.37 -7.82
C ARG A 128 -6.32 6.89 -7.79
N THR A 129 -5.73 7.57 -8.76
CA THR A 129 -6.03 8.98 -9.05
C THR A 129 -6.45 9.15 -10.50
N ARG A 130 -7.37 10.10 -10.75
CA ARG A 130 -7.65 10.58 -12.08
C ARG A 130 -7.88 12.08 -12.07
N ASP A 131 -7.32 12.80 -13.05
CA ASP A 131 -7.54 14.24 -13.21
C ASP A 131 -7.13 15.06 -11.96
N CYS A 132 -6.10 14.62 -11.23
CA CYS A 132 -5.61 15.30 -10.03
C CYS A 132 -4.39 16.18 -10.32
N ASP A 133 -4.26 17.29 -9.58
CA ASP A 133 -3.16 18.24 -9.78
C ASP A 133 -2.57 18.74 -8.46
N ASN A 134 -1.25 18.82 -8.35
CA ASN A 134 -0.55 19.36 -7.19
C ASN A 134 -0.94 18.66 -5.87
N MET A 135 -0.78 17.34 -5.81
CA MET A 135 -1.14 16.54 -4.62
C MET A 135 0.10 16.21 -3.78
N ASP A 136 -0.02 16.21 -2.46
CA ASP A 136 0.93 15.54 -1.55
C ASP A 136 0.28 14.29 -0.97
N ILE A 137 0.86 13.12 -1.19
CA ILE A 137 0.23 11.83 -0.89
C ILE A 137 1.18 11.00 -0.03
N ALA A 138 0.85 10.83 1.25
CA ALA A 138 1.51 9.87 2.13
C ALA A 138 0.75 8.53 2.07
N LEU A 139 1.39 7.50 1.53
CA LEU A 139 0.72 6.29 1.07
C LEU A 139 1.30 5.03 1.71
N PHE A 140 0.41 4.17 2.19
CA PHE A 140 0.63 2.74 2.28
C PHE A 140 -0.31 2.07 1.28
N CYS A 141 0.22 1.25 0.36
CA CYS A 141 -0.60 0.55 -0.62
C CYS A 141 -0.16 -0.90 -0.78
N THR A 142 -1.07 -1.88 -0.69
CA THR A 142 -0.67 -3.29 -0.88
C THR A 142 -0.51 -3.68 -2.34
N THR A 143 -1.04 -2.88 -3.27
CA THR A 143 -0.92 -3.05 -4.72
C THR A 143 -0.19 -1.87 -5.35
N ALA A 144 0.27 -2.02 -6.58
CA ALA A 144 0.88 -0.92 -7.33
C ALA A 144 -0.11 0.26 -7.46
N PRO A 145 0.20 1.45 -6.92
CA PRO A 145 -0.66 2.62 -7.03
C PRO A 145 -0.80 3.08 -8.48
N ILE A 146 -2.00 3.48 -8.86
CA ILE A 146 -2.32 3.86 -10.24
C ILE A 146 -2.60 5.36 -10.31
N ILE A 147 -2.00 6.03 -11.30
CA ILE A 147 -2.31 7.42 -11.64
C ILE A 147 -2.70 7.54 -13.11
N GLU A 148 -3.63 8.46 -13.41
CA GLU A 148 -4.14 8.71 -14.75
C GLU A 148 -4.50 10.20 -14.89
N SER A 149 -4.18 10.83 -16.02
CA SER A 149 -4.47 12.23 -16.35
C SER A 149 -4.14 13.24 -15.23
N SER A 150 -3.15 12.90 -14.41
CA SER A 150 -2.80 13.64 -13.19
C SER A 150 -1.39 14.21 -13.34
N ARG A 151 -1.05 15.28 -12.60
CA ARG A 151 0.29 15.89 -12.67
C ARG A 151 0.72 16.50 -11.33
N ARG A 152 2.03 16.72 -11.17
CA ARG A 152 2.65 17.30 -9.97
C ARG A 152 2.25 16.56 -8.68
N LEU A 153 2.18 15.24 -8.76
CA LEU A 153 1.92 14.40 -7.59
C LEU A 153 3.23 14.17 -6.83
N ARG A 154 3.25 14.46 -5.54
CA ARG A 154 4.36 14.11 -4.63
C ARG A 154 3.89 12.93 -3.80
N ILE A 155 4.50 11.77 -4.00
CA ILE A 155 4.11 10.54 -3.30
C ILE A 155 5.24 10.15 -2.37
N ARG A 156 4.92 9.80 -1.12
CA ARG A 156 5.87 9.46 -0.06
C ARG A 156 5.31 8.34 0.81
N PRO A 157 6.14 7.63 1.59
CA PRO A 157 5.63 6.57 2.45
C PRO A 157 4.71 7.15 3.54
N PHE A 158 3.68 6.38 3.90
CA PHE A 158 2.88 6.65 5.10
C PHE A 158 3.76 6.59 6.35
N ALA A 159 3.60 7.59 7.23
CA ALA A 159 4.34 7.70 8.48
C ALA A 159 3.45 8.36 9.54
N SER A 160 2.49 7.61 10.06
CA SER A 160 1.63 8.07 11.15
C SER A 160 1.28 6.94 12.11
N ALA A 161 0.88 7.31 13.33
CA ALA A 161 0.34 6.41 14.33
C ALA A 161 -0.76 7.09 15.15
N TYR A 162 -1.73 6.30 15.61
CA TYR A 162 -2.71 6.69 16.63
C TYR A 162 -3.26 5.44 17.32
N MET A 163 -3.79 5.63 18.52
CA MET A 163 -4.44 4.61 19.32
C MET A 163 -5.63 4.02 18.56
N GLY A 164 -5.57 2.71 18.30
CA GLY A 164 -6.59 1.98 17.55
C GLY A 164 -6.22 1.67 16.10
N LEU A 165 -5.21 2.34 15.51
CA LEU A 165 -4.80 2.09 14.13
C LEU A 165 -4.34 0.64 13.89
N GLN A 166 -3.58 0.04 14.83
CA GLN A 166 -3.18 -1.37 14.73
C GLN A 166 -4.39 -2.31 14.69
N HIS A 167 -5.35 -2.13 15.60
CA HIS A 167 -6.57 -2.93 15.63
C HIS A 167 -7.39 -2.77 14.34
N GLN A 168 -7.42 -1.56 13.77
CA GLN A 168 -8.08 -1.29 12.50
C GLN A 168 -7.36 -1.95 11.31
N LEU A 169 -6.03 -1.98 11.30
CA LEU A 169 -5.22 -2.72 10.31
C LEU A 169 -5.54 -4.23 10.39
N ASP A 170 -5.59 -4.78 11.60
CA ASP A 170 -5.89 -6.19 11.83
C ASP A 170 -7.32 -6.53 11.38
N ALA A 171 -8.30 -5.70 11.73
CA ALA A 171 -9.70 -5.84 11.30
C ALA A 171 -9.84 -5.77 9.77
N ALA A 172 -9.07 -4.89 9.13
CA ALA A 172 -8.98 -4.75 7.68
C ALA A 172 -8.05 -5.77 7.00
N LYS A 173 -7.44 -6.67 7.78
CA LYS A 173 -6.55 -7.75 7.32
C LYS A 173 -5.35 -7.25 6.51
N PHE A 174 -4.84 -6.07 6.85
CA PHE A 174 -3.61 -5.56 6.26
C PHE A 174 -2.40 -6.27 6.85
N SER A 175 -1.47 -6.68 5.97
CA SER A 175 -0.12 -7.01 6.37
C SER A 175 0.73 -5.75 6.28
N VAL A 176 1.24 -5.26 7.41
CA VAL A 176 2.12 -4.07 7.46
C VAL A 176 3.44 -4.25 6.68
N TRP A 177 3.74 -5.49 6.28
CA TRP A 177 4.95 -5.86 5.55
C TRP A 177 4.77 -5.84 4.04
N ASP A 178 3.59 -5.55 3.51
CA ASP A 178 3.32 -5.55 2.08
C ASP A 178 2.95 -4.12 1.63
N ASN A 179 3.98 -3.28 1.45
CA ASN A 179 3.84 -1.88 1.10
C ASN A 179 4.53 -1.54 -0.24
N LYS A 180 3.72 -1.27 -1.25
CA LYS A 180 4.07 -0.95 -2.64
C LYS A 180 3.89 0.52 -2.98
N TRP A 181 3.89 1.42 -1.99
CA TRP A 181 3.60 2.84 -2.17
C TRP A 181 4.40 3.53 -3.31
N SER A 182 5.60 3.03 -3.62
CA SER A 182 6.50 3.59 -4.64
C SER A 182 6.45 2.88 -6.01
N GLU A 183 5.67 1.81 -6.16
CA GLU A 183 5.46 1.08 -7.42
C GLU A 183 4.41 1.78 -8.30
N ILE A 184 4.61 3.06 -8.59
CA ILE A 184 3.60 3.87 -9.29
C ILE A 184 3.47 3.43 -10.76
N PHE A 185 2.25 3.13 -11.18
CA PHE A 185 1.89 2.92 -12.58
C PHE A 185 1.13 4.13 -13.12
N ASP A 186 1.74 4.82 -14.08
CA ASP A 186 1.14 5.97 -14.78
C ASP A 186 0.54 5.54 -16.11
N PHE A 187 -0.79 5.64 -16.26
CA PHE A 187 -1.50 5.32 -17.50
C PHE A 187 -1.30 6.38 -18.60
N THR A 188 -0.91 7.59 -18.25
CA THR A 188 -0.82 8.74 -19.16
C THR A 188 0.49 9.48 -18.96
N PRO A 189 1.66 8.82 -19.11
CA PRO A 189 2.95 9.42 -18.83
C PRO A 189 3.19 10.64 -19.74
N ASN A 190 3.57 11.76 -19.14
CA ASN A 190 3.82 13.00 -19.87
C ASN A 190 5.32 13.32 -19.92
N GLY A 191 5.92 13.09 -21.10
CA GLY A 191 7.24 13.62 -21.46
C GLY A 191 8.37 13.36 -20.46
N SER A 192 9.37 14.24 -20.44
CA SER A 192 10.58 14.14 -19.61
C SER A 192 10.36 14.50 -18.14
N ASP A 193 9.39 15.37 -17.84
CA ASP A 193 9.26 15.99 -16.52
C ASP A 193 8.44 15.12 -15.54
N GLY A 194 7.77 14.09 -16.07
CA GLY A 194 6.97 13.14 -15.28
C GLY A 194 5.70 13.77 -14.67
N ASN A 195 4.72 12.92 -14.35
CA ASN A 195 3.50 13.36 -13.70
C ASN A 195 3.57 13.30 -12.16
N TRP A 196 4.59 12.64 -11.63
CA TRP A 196 4.77 12.39 -10.21
C TRP A 196 6.26 12.36 -9.83
N GLY A 197 6.53 12.56 -8.55
CA GLY A 197 7.86 12.43 -7.96
C GLY A 197 7.77 12.06 -6.48
N ILE A 198 8.92 11.83 -5.86
CA ILE A 198 9.00 11.51 -4.44
C ILE A 198 8.79 12.77 -3.60
N GLY A 199 7.83 12.73 -2.69
CA GLY A 199 7.64 13.77 -1.68
C GLY A 199 8.69 13.67 -0.56
N THR A 200 8.94 14.79 0.12
CA THR A 200 9.82 14.82 1.29
C THR A 200 9.20 13.99 2.42
N PRO A 201 9.90 12.97 2.96
CA PRO A 201 9.45 12.28 4.16
C PRO A 201 9.37 13.25 5.35
N GLY A 202 8.38 13.09 6.21
CA GLY A 202 8.21 13.93 7.39
C GLY A 202 6.75 14.19 7.74
N PRO A 203 6.51 15.09 8.71
CA PRO A 203 5.18 15.48 9.14
C PRO A 203 4.34 15.92 7.95
N SER A 204 3.09 15.49 7.94
CA SER A 204 2.10 16.00 7.01
C SER A 204 1.41 17.22 7.61
N ASP A 205 0.47 17.80 6.86
CA ASP A 205 -0.40 18.84 7.38
C ASP A 205 -1.44 18.31 8.41
N VAL A 206 -1.57 16.99 8.57
CA VAL A 206 -2.60 16.38 9.42
C VAL A 206 -2.39 16.74 10.89
N LEU A 207 -1.20 16.55 11.46
CA LEU A 207 -0.96 16.85 12.88
C LEU A 207 -1.28 18.32 13.21
N ALA A 208 -0.91 19.24 12.32
CA ALA A 208 -1.15 20.68 12.51
C ALA A 208 -2.63 21.08 12.37
N LYS A 209 -3.44 20.29 11.65
CA LYS A 209 -4.84 20.60 11.32
C LYS A 209 -5.85 19.77 12.10
N LEU A 210 -5.43 18.69 12.76
CA LEU A 210 -6.28 17.87 13.62
C LEU A 210 -6.61 18.63 14.92
N PRO A 211 -7.87 18.61 15.40
CA PRO A 211 -8.22 19.31 16.64
C PRO A 211 -7.43 18.79 17.85
N PRO A 212 -6.90 19.66 18.74
CA PRO A 212 -6.07 19.26 19.87
C PRO A 212 -6.72 18.23 20.80
N GLU A 213 -8.04 18.33 21.00
CA GLU A 213 -8.80 17.38 21.80
C GLU A 213 -8.83 15.97 21.18
N VAL A 214 -8.84 15.89 19.85
CA VAL A 214 -8.77 14.61 19.12
C VAL A 214 -7.35 14.07 19.19
N ILE A 215 -6.32 14.92 19.02
CA ILE A 215 -4.92 14.52 19.18
C ILE A 215 -4.69 13.91 20.57
N ALA A 216 -5.18 14.56 21.63
CA ALA A 216 -5.05 14.06 22.99
C ALA A 216 -5.83 12.74 23.22
N GLU A 217 -7.01 12.61 22.60
CA GLU A 217 -7.86 11.42 22.70
C GLU A 217 -7.21 10.20 22.04
N VAL A 218 -6.73 10.34 20.80
CA VAL A 218 -6.20 9.21 20.03
C VAL A 218 -4.68 9.11 20.06
N GLY A 219 -3.97 10.07 20.63
CA GLY A 219 -2.50 10.11 20.62
C GLY A 219 -1.92 10.11 19.21
N TYR A 220 -2.49 10.93 18.30
CA TYR A 220 -2.02 11.00 16.91
C TYR A 220 -0.60 11.57 16.83
N THR A 221 0.25 10.94 16.03
CA THR A 221 1.61 11.41 15.76
C THR A 221 2.08 11.08 14.35
N GLU A 222 3.10 11.82 13.92
CA GLU A 222 3.81 11.69 12.64
C GLU A 222 5.33 11.56 12.82
N ASP A 223 5.81 11.54 14.07
CA ASP A 223 7.21 11.27 14.41
C ASP A 223 7.52 9.77 14.52
N SER A 224 6.48 8.94 14.54
CA SER A 224 6.54 7.48 14.60
C SER A 224 5.45 6.89 13.71
N SER A 225 5.61 5.62 13.35
CA SER A 225 4.65 4.93 12.49
C SER A 225 4.35 3.53 12.99
N ILE A 226 3.09 3.13 12.80
CA ILE A 226 2.66 1.75 13.08
C ILE A 226 3.13 0.76 12.00
N VAL A 227 3.41 1.26 10.79
CA VAL A 227 3.94 0.44 9.69
C VAL A 227 5.44 0.65 9.57
N PRO A 228 6.20 -0.38 9.17
CA PRO A 228 7.62 -0.23 8.86
C PRO A 228 7.86 0.88 7.82
N PHE A 229 8.79 1.79 8.13
CA PHE A 229 9.19 2.81 7.16
C PHE A 229 10.03 2.19 6.04
N VAL A 230 9.52 2.24 4.81
CA VAL A 230 10.22 1.76 3.61
C VAL A 230 10.46 2.90 2.64
N HIS A 231 11.70 3.04 2.16
CA HIS A 231 12.15 4.11 1.27
C HIS A 231 11.67 3.93 -0.18
N GLY A 232 11.17 2.74 -0.53
CA GLY A 232 10.65 2.46 -1.85
C GLY A 232 11.72 2.20 -2.90
N LEU A 233 11.29 1.83 -4.10
CA LEU A 233 12.14 1.34 -5.19
C LEU A 233 13.18 2.36 -5.67
N LEU A 234 12.92 3.65 -5.52
CA LEU A 234 13.84 4.72 -5.93
C LEU A 234 15.06 4.85 -5.01
N ALA A 235 15.05 4.23 -3.82
CA ALA A 235 16.23 4.12 -2.97
C ALA A 235 17.21 3.02 -3.43
N ARG A 236 16.81 2.18 -4.39
CA ARG A 236 17.65 1.11 -4.92
C ARG A 236 18.86 1.68 -5.65
N VAL A 237 20.05 1.31 -5.17
CA VAL A 237 21.31 1.60 -5.86
C VAL A 237 21.80 0.33 -6.54
N PRO A 238 22.01 0.31 -7.87
CA PRO A 238 22.51 -0.86 -8.58
C PRO A 238 23.78 -1.42 -7.93
N ASN A 239 23.85 -2.75 -7.79
CA ASN A 239 24.95 -3.49 -7.15
C ASN A 239 25.18 -3.22 -5.64
N ASN A 240 24.42 -2.32 -5.02
CA ASN A 240 24.48 -2.02 -3.58
C ASN A 240 23.14 -2.39 -2.92
N VAL A 241 22.73 -3.65 -3.12
CA VAL A 241 21.54 -4.22 -2.50
C VAL A 241 21.90 -5.47 -1.71
N VAL A 242 21.27 -5.62 -0.55
CA VAL A 242 21.38 -6.80 0.30
C VAL A 242 19.98 -7.33 0.57
N PHE A 243 19.81 -8.63 0.34
CA PHE A 243 18.60 -9.35 0.69
C PHE A 243 18.74 -9.90 2.11
N VAL A 244 17.77 -9.57 2.96
CA VAL A 244 17.68 -10.11 4.32
C VAL A 244 16.33 -10.81 4.46
N CYS A 245 16.31 -11.97 5.11
CA CYS A 245 15.08 -12.67 5.40
C CYS A 245 15.04 -13.10 6.87
N VAL A 246 13.93 -12.76 7.53
CA VAL A 246 13.61 -13.19 8.90
C VAL A 246 12.67 -14.38 8.82
N SER A 247 13.20 -15.58 9.08
CA SER A 247 12.44 -16.83 8.90
C SER A 247 11.58 -17.21 10.10
N THR A 248 11.53 -16.43 11.19
CA THR A 248 10.58 -16.70 12.30
C THR A 248 9.15 -16.25 11.96
N GLY A 249 8.98 -15.45 10.90
CA GLY A 249 7.74 -14.76 10.58
C GLY A 249 7.30 -13.72 11.63
N SER A 250 8.09 -13.54 12.70
CA SER A 250 7.83 -12.62 13.79
C SER A 250 8.12 -11.19 13.34
N SER A 251 7.12 -10.32 13.46
CA SER A 251 7.27 -8.88 13.23
C SER A 251 8.29 -8.27 14.18
N GLU A 252 8.44 -8.80 15.40
CA GLU A 252 9.34 -8.27 16.43
C GLU A 252 10.80 -8.21 15.96
N VAL A 253 11.33 -9.33 15.46
CA VAL A 253 12.73 -9.41 15.02
C VAL A 253 12.98 -8.49 13.81
N ALA A 254 12.03 -8.44 12.87
CA ALA A 254 12.12 -7.58 11.70
C ALA A 254 12.03 -6.09 12.08
N LEU A 255 11.18 -5.71 13.03
CA LEU A 255 11.07 -4.34 13.53
C LEU A 255 12.34 -3.92 14.28
N GLN A 256 12.87 -4.78 15.16
CA GLN A 256 14.15 -4.52 15.84
C GLN A 256 15.30 -4.29 14.87
N LEU A 257 15.34 -5.04 13.76
CA LEU A 257 16.34 -4.84 12.70
C LEU A 257 16.20 -3.45 12.05
N ILE A 258 14.97 -3.00 11.82
CA ILE A 258 14.67 -1.69 11.25
C ILE A 258 15.05 -0.57 12.21
N GLU A 259 14.66 -0.67 13.47
CA GLU A 259 15.00 0.30 14.51
C GLU A 259 16.52 0.43 14.67
N ALA A 260 17.23 -0.71 14.72
CA ALA A 260 18.69 -0.72 14.80
C ALA A 260 19.35 -0.10 13.55
N ALA A 261 18.80 -0.30 12.35
CA ALA A 261 19.28 0.34 11.14
C ALA A 261 19.05 1.85 11.14
N LEU A 262 17.87 2.32 11.59
CA LEU A 262 17.54 3.74 11.68
C LEU A 262 18.42 4.48 12.71
N ALA A 263 18.81 3.80 13.79
CA ALA A 263 19.71 4.36 14.80
C ALA A 263 21.13 4.66 14.27
N ALA A 264 21.50 4.15 13.08
CA ALA A 264 22.81 4.38 12.47
C ALA A 264 22.97 5.77 11.79
N GLY A 265 21.93 6.63 11.80
CA GLY A 265 22.02 8.01 11.32
C GLY A 265 22.17 8.15 9.81
N ASP A 266 22.95 9.13 9.34
CA ASP A 266 23.06 9.48 7.90
C ASP A 266 23.66 8.39 7.01
N ALA A 267 24.40 7.43 7.60
CA ALA A 267 24.93 6.25 6.91
C ALA A 267 24.00 5.02 7.03
N ALA A 268 22.78 5.20 7.55
CA ALA A 268 21.84 4.11 7.79
C ALA A 268 21.51 3.34 6.51
N PRO A 269 21.51 1.99 6.57
CA PRO A 269 20.91 1.16 5.55
C PRO A 269 19.48 1.60 5.24
N LYS A 270 19.17 1.83 3.98
CA LYS A 270 17.81 2.20 3.57
C LYS A 270 17.03 0.93 3.28
N LEU A 271 16.01 0.64 4.08
CA LEU A 271 15.04 -0.40 3.76
C LEU A 271 14.25 0.02 2.50
N ILE A 272 14.41 -0.69 1.39
CA ILE A 272 13.75 -0.40 0.11
C ILE A 272 12.31 -0.89 0.15
N GLN A 273 12.12 -2.16 0.48
CA GLN A 273 10.82 -2.81 0.49
C GLN A 273 10.82 -4.07 1.38
N THR A 274 9.62 -4.48 1.78
CA THR A 274 9.38 -5.68 2.58
C THR A 274 8.30 -6.53 1.91
N ARG A 275 8.24 -7.81 2.29
CA ARG A 275 7.15 -8.72 1.93
C ARG A 275 7.00 -9.80 2.98
N LYS A 276 5.77 -10.09 3.41
CA LYS A 276 5.49 -11.23 4.31
C LYS A 276 4.67 -12.29 3.61
N PHE A 277 5.17 -13.52 3.56
CA PHE A 277 4.46 -14.61 2.90
C PHE A 277 4.85 -15.99 3.42
N ARG A 278 3.99 -16.97 3.16
CA ARG A 278 4.25 -18.39 3.39
C ARG A 278 5.15 -18.95 2.31
N ILE A 279 6.15 -19.72 2.69
CA ILE A 279 7.09 -20.34 1.77
C ILE A 279 6.90 -21.87 1.75
N SER A 280 6.81 -22.46 0.56
CA SER A 280 6.82 -23.92 0.39
C SER A 280 8.24 -24.48 0.56
N PRO A 281 8.42 -25.79 0.84
CA PRO A 281 9.74 -26.41 0.89
C PRO A 281 10.57 -26.23 -0.39
N ALA A 282 9.91 -26.24 -1.55
CA ALA A 282 10.56 -26.00 -2.84
C ALA A 282 11.07 -24.55 -2.97
N GLN A 283 10.23 -23.57 -2.63
CA GLN A 283 10.64 -22.16 -2.61
C GLN A 283 11.75 -21.91 -1.59
N ALA A 284 11.68 -22.53 -0.41
CA ALA A 284 12.72 -22.42 0.61
C ALA A 284 14.06 -22.98 0.14
N LYS A 285 14.06 -24.09 -0.61
CA LYS A 285 15.27 -24.62 -1.26
C LYS A 285 15.85 -23.65 -2.28
N SER A 286 15.00 -23.01 -3.09
CA SER A 286 15.44 -21.99 -4.06
C SER A 286 15.97 -20.71 -3.37
N LEU A 287 15.35 -20.30 -2.26
CA LEU A 287 15.73 -19.10 -1.52
C LEU A 287 17.03 -19.30 -0.72
N PHE A 288 17.07 -20.34 0.10
CA PHE A 288 18.10 -20.51 1.14
C PHE A 288 19.16 -21.55 0.80
N GLY A 289 18.99 -22.30 -0.29
CA GLY A 289 19.92 -23.35 -0.71
C GLY A 289 20.11 -24.40 0.39
N ALA A 290 21.37 -24.59 0.83
CA ALA A 290 21.72 -25.53 1.88
C ALA A 290 21.08 -25.22 3.25
N GLN A 291 20.69 -23.97 3.49
CA GLN A 291 20.08 -23.53 4.76
C GLN A 291 18.55 -23.70 4.78
N ALA A 292 17.94 -24.26 3.73
CA ALA A 292 16.48 -24.37 3.64
C ALA A 292 15.85 -25.10 4.83
N THR A 293 16.44 -26.20 5.29
CA THR A 293 15.89 -27.00 6.39
C THR A 293 15.75 -26.21 7.70
N ILE A 294 16.76 -25.41 8.06
CA ILE A 294 16.73 -24.64 9.30
C ILE A 294 15.71 -23.49 9.20
N HIS A 295 15.63 -22.80 8.07
CA HIS A 295 14.66 -21.72 7.89
C HIS A 295 13.22 -22.23 7.78
N ILE A 296 12.97 -23.40 7.19
CA ILE A 296 11.65 -24.04 7.21
C ILE A 296 11.24 -24.36 8.64
N LYS A 297 12.14 -24.96 9.42
CA LYS A 297 11.88 -25.28 10.84
C LYS A 297 11.49 -24.02 11.61
N ASN A 298 12.30 -22.96 11.48
CA ASN A 298 12.05 -21.68 12.16
C ASN A 298 10.74 -21.01 11.70
N ALA A 299 10.35 -21.17 10.42
CA ALA A 299 9.16 -20.56 9.83
C ALA A 299 7.85 -21.28 10.17
N VAL A 300 7.91 -22.42 10.84
CA VAL A 300 6.76 -23.24 11.27
C VAL A 300 6.66 -23.30 12.79
N GLU A 301 7.72 -22.95 13.53
CA GLU A 301 7.71 -22.90 14.98
C GLU A 301 6.77 -21.79 15.51
N LYS A 302 6.05 -22.10 16.60
CA LYS A 302 5.13 -21.19 17.32
C LYS A 302 3.89 -20.73 16.51
N GLY A 303 3.43 -21.49 15.53
CA GLY A 303 2.15 -21.25 14.85
C GLY A 303 2.14 -20.09 13.83
N ASN A 304 3.25 -19.34 13.74
CA ASN A 304 3.51 -18.48 12.60
C ASN A 304 3.92 -19.34 11.42
N THR A 305 3.32 -19.09 10.27
CA THR A 305 3.62 -19.79 9.02
C THR A 305 4.07 -18.73 8.03
N GLY A 306 5.38 -18.51 7.91
CA GLY A 306 5.92 -17.60 6.90
C GLY A 306 7.25 -16.95 7.25
N ILE A 307 7.70 -16.14 6.31
CA ILE A 307 8.95 -15.39 6.37
C ILE A 307 8.66 -13.91 6.12
N ILE A 308 9.58 -13.05 6.56
CA ILE A 308 9.60 -11.62 6.18
C ILE A 308 10.84 -11.41 5.33
N ALA A 309 10.65 -11.17 4.04
CA ALA A 309 11.69 -10.81 3.10
C ALA A 309 11.89 -9.29 3.11
N MET A 310 13.14 -8.84 3.05
CA MET A 310 13.53 -7.45 3.17
C MET A 310 14.62 -7.15 2.16
N GLU A 311 14.46 -6.06 1.42
CA GLU A 311 15.47 -5.55 0.51
C GLU A 311 16.06 -4.25 1.06
N TRP A 312 17.39 -4.19 1.16
CA TRP A 312 18.11 -3.05 1.72
C TRP A 312 19.05 -2.44 0.70
N ALA A 313 19.08 -1.10 0.60
CA ALA A 313 20.09 -0.35 -0.14
C ALA A 313 21.28 -0.07 0.80
N THR A 314 22.31 -0.89 0.70
CA THR A 314 23.47 -0.88 1.60
C THR A 314 24.54 -1.87 1.12
N THR A 315 25.66 -1.97 1.85
CA THR A 315 26.71 -2.95 1.59
C THR A 315 26.56 -4.18 2.49
N GLU A 316 27.22 -5.28 2.11
CA GLU A 316 27.22 -6.53 2.86
C GLU A 316 27.79 -6.34 4.27
N GLU A 317 28.87 -5.58 4.39
CA GLU A 317 29.57 -5.34 5.65
C GLU A 317 28.65 -4.70 6.69
N VAL A 318 27.86 -3.71 6.26
CA VAL A 318 26.94 -2.99 7.16
C VAL A 318 25.83 -3.90 7.65
N VAL A 319 25.20 -4.69 6.76
CA VAL A 319 24.13 -5.62 7.16
C VAL A 319 24.67 -6.75 8.02
N ARG A 320 25.85 -7.28 7.71
CA ARG A 320 26.49 -8.33 8.52
C ARG A 320 26.82 -7.82 9.92
N ALA A 321 27.32 -6.60 10.06
CA ALA A 321 27.54 -5.97 11.36
C ALA A 321 26.21 -5.81 12.12
N LEU A 322 25.15 -5.36 11.44
CA LEU A 322 23.82 -5.18 12.03
C LEU A 322 23.25 -6.49 12.58
N VAL A 323 23.24 -7.57 11.80
CA VAL A 323 22.68 -8.87 12.23
C VAL A 323 23.58 -9.62 13.21
N ALA A 324 24.86 -9.26 13.31
CA ALA A 324 25.80 -9.83 14.28
C ALA A 324 25.77 -9.12 15.65
N HIS A 325 25.02 -8.02 15.78
CA HIS A 325 24.87 -7.32 17.05
C HIS A 325 24.33 -8.25 18.15
N GLU A 326 24.75 -8.03 19.40
CA GLU A 326 24.46 -8.93 20.53
C GLU A 326 22.95 -9.19 20.73
N SER A 327 22.13 -8.18 20.44
CA SER A 327 20.67 -8.26 20.48
C SER A 327 20.07 -9.31 19.55
N PHE A 328 20.78 -9.70 18.48
CA PHE A 328 20.32 -10.67 17.49
C PHE A 328 20.96 -12.06 17.65
N GLN A 329 21.86 -12.28 18.61
CA GLN A 329 22.55 -13.57 18.78
C GLN A 329 21.57 -14.74 18.97
N HIS A 330 20.48 -14.52 19.72
CA HIS A 330 19.43 -15.52 19.91
C HIS A 330 18.61 -15.84 18.65
N TYR A 331 18.66 -14.96 17.64
CA TYR A 331 17.94 -15.08 16.37
C TYR A 331 18.84 -15.44 15.19
N ALA A 332 20.15 -15.62 15.39
CA ALA A 332 21.13 -15.81 14.31
C ALA A 332 20.74 -16.93 13.33
N ALA A 333 20.21 -18.05 13.83
CA ALA A 333 19.77 -19.17 13.00
C ALA A 333 18.53 -18.89 12.13
N ALA A 334 17.80 -17.81 12.42
CA ALA A 334 16.59 -17.41 11.72
C ALA A 334 16.79 -16.21 10.77
N LEU A 335 18.00 -15.64 10.73
CA LEU A 335 18.35 -14.54 9.85
C LEU A 335 19.15 -15.08 8.66
N TYR A 336 18.66 -14.83 7.45
CA TYR A 336 19.37 -15.13 6.21
C TYR A 336 19.81 -13.83 5.56
N VAL A 337 21.06 -13.76 5.10
CA VAL A 337 21.63 -12.59 4.42
C VAL A 337 22.31 -13.03 3.12
N GLU A 338 21.95 -12.37 2.02
CA GLU A 338 22.54 -12.56 0.69
C GLU A 338 22.90 -11.20 0.08
N ALA A 339 24.10 -11.09 -0.48
CA ALA A 339 24.63 -9.86 -1.06
C ALA A 339 25.15 -10.09 -2.48
N GLY A 340 25.66 -9.03 -3.13
CA GLY A 340 26.25 -9.11 -4.46
C GLY A 340 25.26 -9.60 -5.53
N SER A 341 25.75 -10.39 -6.50
CA SER A 341 24.91 -10.93 -7.58
C SER A 341 23.83 -11.89 -7.08
N GLY A 342 24.03 -12.51 -5.92
CA GLY A 342 23.05 -13.39 -5.29
C GLY A 342 21.80 -12.63 -4.82
N ALA A 343 21.98 -11.43 -4.26
CA ALA A 343 20.88 -10.63 -3.70
C ALA A 343 19.81 -10.32 -4.75
N ALA A 344 20.22 -9.85 -5.94
CA ALA A 344 19.31 -9.52 -7.02
C ALA A 344 18.42 -10.71 -7.43
N ALA A 345 18.98 -11.93 -7.47
CA ALA A 345 18.22 -13.13 -7.77
C ALA A 345 17.20 -13.48 -6.66
N LYS A 346 17.57 -13.30 -5.38
CA LYS A 346 16.63 -13.53 -4.26
C LYS A 346 15.49 -12.52 -4.25
N ILE A 347 15.79 -11.26 -4.57
CA ILE A 347 14.81 -10.18 -4.72
C ILE A 347 13.86 -10.51 -5.89
N ASP A 348 14.39 -10.91 -7.05
CA ASP A 348 13.56 -11.25 -8.21
C ASP A 348 12.59 -12.41 -7.91
N LEU A 349 13.08 -13.47 -7.25
CA LEU A 349 12.24 -14.57 -6.76
C LEU A 349 11.10 -14.05 -5.87
N CYS A 350 11.43 -13.20 -4.89
CA CYS A 350 10.50 -12.76 -3.86
C CYS A 350 9.53 -11.65 -4.29
N TRP A 351 9.77 -10.89 -5.36
CA TRP A 351 8.86 -9.81 -5.77
C TRP A 351 8.29 -9.97 -7.18
N ASN A 352 8.98 -10.69 -8.08
CA ASN A 352 8.58 -10.81 -9.49
C ASN A 352 8.12 -12.23 -9.86
N GLU A 353 8.80 -13.27 -9.39
CA GLU A 353 8.43 -14.65 -9.75
C GLU A 353 7.33 -15.23 -8.86
N TRP A 354 7.44 -15.08 -7.54
CA TRP A 354 6.52 -15.72 -6.61
C TRP A 354 5.23 -14.94 -6.45
N LYS A 355 4.14 -15.59 -6.84
CA LYS A 355 2.79 -15.14 -6.53
C LYS A 355 2.48 -15.39 -5.06
N GLU A 356 1.61 -14.58 -4.50
CA GLU A 356 1.04 -14.83 -3.17
C GLU A 356 0.37 -16.21 -3.18
N VAL A 357 0.79 -17.07 -2.26
CA VAL A 357 0.07 -18.31 -2.00
C VAL A 357 -1.11 -17.93 -1.12
N ILE A 358 -2.26 -17.66 -1.76
CA ILE A 358 -3.54 -17.33 -1.11
C ILE A 358 -4.02 -18.51 -0.26
#